data_AF-A0A7J6QWF7-F1
#
_entry.id   AF-A0A7J6QWF7-F1
#
_cell.length_a   1.000
_cell.length_b   1.000
_cell.length_c   1.000
_cell.angle_alpha   90.00
_cell.angle_beta   90.00
_cell.angle_gamma   90.00
#
_symmetry.space_group_name_H-M   'P 1'
#
loop_
_entity.id
_entity.type
_entity.pdbx_description
1 polymer ?
#
loop_
_entity_poly.entity_id
_entity_poly.type
_entity_poly.pdbx_seq_one_letter_code
_entity_poly.pdbx_strand_id
1 'polypeptide(L)'
;MQLEPIFLSDDIKRQLPEESSGFATIDVTFRERMKQVEGSPGCLGVAAAGGIVEDFKDANEKLEKIQKGLKDYLETKRLYFPRFFFLNDADLLSILAETKDPTLVQPHMAKAFEGIASVRFNETATIINAMISAEGEVVDFTNIVDVDSPENRGNVEKWLVEVEKTMIDSLTDVVSRSNKDYACKPRTSWCIDYPGQVVLATDCIYWTKEVTEALNAKRVADYEKKLNQQLLDIVQ
;
A
#
# COMPACT_ATOMS: atom_id res chain seq x y z
N MET A 1 25.25 -6.25 5.50
CA MET A 1 24.16 -7.24 5.71
C MET A 1 22.75 -6.73 5.36
N GLN A 2 22.48 -5.43 5.19
CA GLN A 2 21.12 -4.99 4.75
C GLN A 2 20.85 -5.19 3.24
N LEU A 3 21.89 -5.11 2.39
CA LEU A 3 21.75 -5.19 0.94
C LEU A 3 21.71 -6.63 0.39
N GLU A 4 22.20 -7.60 1.17
CA GLU A 4 22.33 -8.99 0.72
C GLU A 4 20.97 -9.66 0.44
N PRO A 5 19.95 -9.57 1.32
CA PRO A 5 18.63 -10.13 1.01
C PRO A 5 17.96 -9.47 -0.21
N ILE A 6 18.21 -8.17 -0.41
CA ILE A 6 17.62 -7.37 -1.49
C ILE A 6 18.18 -7.82 -2.84
N PHE A 7 19.51 -7.88 -2.98
CA PHE A 7 20.17 -8.28 -4.24
C PHE A 7 20.18 -9.79 -4.47
N LEU A 8 19.72 -10.60 -3.53
CA LEU A 8 19.44 -12.01 -3.74
C LEU A 8 18.10 -12.24 -4.44
N SER A 9 17.13 -11.31 -4.34
CA SER A 9 15.84 -11.41 -5.02
C SER A 9 16.00 -11.40 -6.54
N ASP A 10 15.37 -12.37 -7.21
CA ASP A 10 15.35 -12.45 -8.68
C ASP A 10 14.66 -11.23 -9.32
N ASP A 11 13.68 -10.66 -8.64
CA ASP A 11 12.90 -9.53 -9.17
C ASP A 11 13.73 -8.24 -9.13
N ILE A 12 14.45 -8.00 -8.03
CA ILE A 12 15.40 -6.89 -7.95
C ILE A 12 16.53 -7.08 -8.95
N LYS A 13 17.05 -8.30 -9.15
CA LYS A 13 18.07 -8.57 -10.18
C LYS A 13 17.61 -8.24 -11.60
N ARG A 14 16.33 -8.47 -11.91
CA ARG A 14 15.75 -8.13 -13.21
C ARG A 14 15.60 -6.62 -13.39
N GLN A 15 15.25 -5.90 -12.32
CA GLN A 15 15.01 -4.46 -12.34
C GLN A 15 16.32 -3.65 -12.28
N LEU A 16 17.34 -4.15 -11.57
CA LEU A 16 18.63 -3.51 -11.33
C LEU A 16 19.80 -4.45 -11.66
N PRO A 17 19.99 -4.81 -12.95
CA PRO A 17 20.98 -5.82 -13.34
C PRO A 17 22.43 -5.37 -13.12
N GLU A 18 22.73 -4.08 -13.35
CA GLU A 18 24.08 -3.53 -13.18
C GLU A 18 24.49 -3.49 -11.70
N GLU A 19 23.62 -2.98 -10.84
CA GLU A 19 23.83 -2.91 -9.39
C GLU A 19 23.94 -4.32 -8.79
N SER A 20 23.11 -5.27 -9.27
CA SER A 20 23.14 -6.66 -8.81
C SER A 20 24.46 -7.36 -9.17
N SER A 21 24.96 -7.15 -10.40
CA SER A 21 26.25 -7.69 -10.84
C SER A 21 27.42 -7.08 -10.03
N GLY A 22 27.35 -5.76 -9.80
CA GLY A 22 28.30 -5.05 -8.95
C GLY A 22 28.33 -5.61 -7.52
N PHE A 23 27.15 -5.82 -6.92
CA PHE A 23 27.03 -6.37 -5.58
C PHE A 23 27.58 -7.80 -5.49
N ALA A 24 27.29 -8.66 -6.48
CA ALA A 24 27.80 -10.03 -6.52
C ALA A 24 29.34 -10.07 -6.55
N THR A 25 29.96 -9.15 -7.28
CA THR A 25 31.43 -9.04 -7.32
C THR A 25 32.00 -8.67 -5.94
N ILE A 26 31.36 -7.70 -5.27
CA ILE A 26 31.76 -7.27 -3.93
C ILE A 26 31.58 -8.39 -2.90
N ASP A 27 30.47 -9.14 -2.98
CA ASP A 27 30.19 -10.26 -2.09
C ASP A 27 31.24 -11.38 -2.21
N VAL A 28 31.68 -11.71 -3.44
CA VAL A 28 32.77 -12.68 -3.66
C VAL A 28 34.06 -12.22 -3.00
N THR A 29 34.51 -10.99 -3.31
CA THR A 29 35.74 -10.43 -2.72
C THR A 29 35.66 -10.38 -1.19
N PHE A 30 34.52 -9.95 -0.64
CA PHE A 30 34.29 -9.90 0.80
C PHE A 30 34.42 -11.29 1.43
N ARG A 31 33.74 -12.30 0.88
CA ARG A 31 33.77 -13.67 1.40
C ARG A 31 35.16 -14.29 1.31
N GLU A 32 35.92 -14.03 0.25
CA GLU A 32 37.31 -14.47 0.13
C GLU A 32 38.21 -13.85 1.22
N ARG A 33 38.09 -12.54 1.46
CA ARG A 33 38.84 -11.87 2.53
C ARG A 33 38.42 -12.35 3.92
N MET A 34 37.14 -12.57 4.17
CA MET A 34 36.68 -13.12 5.45
C MET A 34 37.22 -14.53 5.71
N LYS A 35 37.30 -15.40 4.70
CA LYS A 35 37.94 -16.72 4.83
C LYS A 35 39.44 -16.62 5.13
N GLN A 36 40.13 -15.65 4.52
CA GLN A 36 41.55 -15.41 4.80
C GLN A 36 41.77 -14.99 6.26
N VAL A 37 40.90 -14.12 6.79
CA VAL A 37 40.92 -13.68 8.19
C VAL A 37 40.59 -14.84 9.14
N GLU A 38 39.61 -15.67 8.79
CA GLU A 38 39.26 -16.86 9.58
C GLU A 38 40.44 -17.86 9.68
N GLY A 39 41.18 -18.04 8.58
CA GLY A 39 42.37 -18.90 8.55
C GLY A 39 43.59 -18.35 9.32
N SER A 40 43.66 -17.04 9.56
CA SER A 40 44.74 -16.39 10.32
C SER A 40 44.19 -15.21 11.13
N PRO A 41 43.59 -15.46 12.30
CA PRO A 41 42.83 -14.46 13.05
C PRO A 41 43.69 -13.39 13.76
N GLY A 42 45.03 -13.50 13.70
CA GLY A 42 45.92 -12.54 14.32
C GLY A 42 45.85 -11.17 13.62
N CYS A 43 45.49 -10.11 14.35
CA CYS A 43 45.24 -8.79 13.74
C CYS A 43 46.46 -8.23 13.00
N LEU A 44 47.68 -8.50 13.49
CA LEU A 44 48.93 -8.09 12.84
C LEU A 44 49.18 -8.88 11.55
N GLY A 45 48.78 -10.15 11.49
CA GLY A 45 48.90 -10.98 10.30
C GLY A 45 47.92 -10.57 9.21
N VAL A 46 46.69 -10.22 9.60
CA VAL A 46 45.68 -9.66 8.68
C VAL A 46 46.11 -8.27 8.18
N ALA A 47 46.61 -7.40 9.06
CA ALA A 47 47.10 -6.08 8.66
C ALA A 47 48.34 -6.14 7.76
N ALA A 48 49.18 -7.18 7.91
CA ALA A 48 50.33 -7.42 7.05
C ALA A 48 49.96 -8.07 5.70
N ALA A 49 48.75 -8.62 5.56
CA ALA A 49 48.26 -9.14 4.28
C ALA A 49 47.97 -7.96 3.33
N GLY A 50 48.86 -7.76 2.36
CA GLY A 50 48.76 -6.68 1.38
C GLY A 50 47.49 -6.78 0.52
N GLY A 51 46.96 -5.63 0.09
CA GLY A 51 45.81 -5.53 -0.81
C GLY A 51 44.44 -5.50 -0.12
N ILE A 52 44.35 -5.86 1.16
CA ILE A 52 43.08 -5.82 1.91
C ILE A 52 42.49 -4.41 1.96
N VAL A 53 43.31 -3.39 2.21
CA VAL A 53 42.85 -2.01 2.33
C VAL A 53 42.36 -1.49 0.98
N GLU A 54 43.08 -1.80 -0.10
CA GLU A 54 42.72 -1.42 -1.46
C GLU A 54 41.40 -2.08 -1.89
N ASP A 55 41.23 -3.37 -1.62
CA ASP A 55 40.01 -4.10 -1.95
C ASP A 55 38.78 -3.53 -1.21
N PHE A 56 38.93 -3.23 0.09
CA PHE A 56 37.82 -2.65 0.86
C PHE A 56 37.51 -1.21 0.45
N LYS A 57 38.50 -0.43 0.01
CA LYS A 57 38.26 0.90 -0.57
C LYS A 57 37.49 0.80 -1.88
N ASP A 58 37.91 -0.06 -2.80
CA ASP A 58 37.20 -0.31 -4.06
C ASP A 58 35.78 -0.86 -3.82
N ALA A 59 35.63 -1.79 -2.88
CA ALA A 59 34.32 -2.31 -2.48
C ALA A 59 33.41 -1.19 -1.94
N ASN A 60 33.94 -0.27 -1.12
CA ASN A 60 33.16 0.83 -0.58
C ASN A 60 32.71 1.82 -1.69
N GLU A 61 33.61 2.18 -2.61
CA GLU A 61 33.26 3.03 -3.76
C GLU A 61 32.18 2.41 -4.66
N LYS A 62 32.25 1.08 -4.88
CA LYS A 62 31.23 0.35 -5.63
C LYS A 62 29.92 0.27 -4.86
N LEU A 63 29.96 0.04 -3.55
CA LEU A 63 28.76 0.03 -2.69
C LEU A 63 28.05 1.39 -2.68
N GLU A 64 28.78 2.50 -2.66
CA GLU A 64 28.18 3.84 -2.74
C GLU A 64 27.41 4.05 -4.05
N LYS A 65 27.96 3.58 -5.18
CA LYS A 65 27.27 3.62 -6.48
C LYS A 65 26.01 2.76 -6.47
N ILE A 66 26.10 1.55 -5.93
CA ILE A 66 24.96 0.62 -5.81
C ILE A 66 23.86 1.22 -4.93
N GLN A 67 24.22 1.81 -3.78
CA GLN A 67 23.27 2.47 -2.89
C GLN A 67 22.58 3.65 -3.57
N LYS A 68 23.33 4.43 -4.36
CA LYS A 68 22.76 5.51 -5.14
C LYS A 68 21.77 5.00 -6.20
N GLY A 69 22.14 3.98 -6.98
CA GLY A 69 21.25 3.37 -7.98
C GLY A 69 19.96 2.82 -7.36
N LEU A 70 20.08 2.15 -6.21
CA LEU A 70 18.92 1.67 -5.45
C LEU A 70 18.01 2.82 -5.00
N LYS A 71 18.59 3.92 -4.54
CA LYS A 71 17.82 5.10 -4.13
C LYS A 71 17.09 5.75 -5.31
N ASP A 72 17.77 5.94 -6.43
CA ASP A 72 17.20 6.51 -7.65
C ASP A 72 16.07 5.63 -8.20
N TYR A 73 16.20 4.30 -8.08
CA TYR A 73 15.15 3.33 -8.39
C TYR A 73 13.91 3.48 -7.50
N LEU A 74 14.10 3.54 -6.18
CA LEU A 74 12.99 3.73 -5.24
C LEU A 74 12.30 5.08 -5.45
N GLU A 75 13.05 6.15 -5.75
CA GLU A 75 12.49 7.46 -6.09
C GLU A 75 11.65 7.38 -7.37
N THR A 76 12.10 6.65 -8.40
CA THR A 76 11.32 6.43 -9.62
C THR A 76 9.99 5.71 -9.33
N LYS A 77 10.01 4.71 -8.46
CA LYS A 77 8.79 3.99 -8.04
C LYS A 77 7.85 4.89 -7.22
N ARG A 78 8.38 5.74 -6.35
CA ARG A 78 7.61 6.75 -5.61
C ARG A 78 6.95 7.78 -6.53
N LEU A 79 7.63 8.21 -7.59
CA LEU A 79 7.05 9.13 -8.57
C LEU A 79 5.92 8.48 -9.37
N TYR A 80 5.99 7.17 -9.60
CA TYR A 80 4.92 6.43 -10.29
C TYR A 80 3.68 6.27 -9.41
N PHE A 81 3.87 5.90 -8.14
CA PHE A 81 2.79 5.78 -7.16
C PHE A 81 3.10 6.61 -5.90
N PRO A 82 2.60 7.86 -5.82
CA PRO A 82 2.96 8.82 -4.77
C PRO A 82 2.68 8.35 -3.33
N ARG A 83 1.77 7.40 -3.11
CA ARG A 83 1.53 6.86 -1.76
C ARG A 83 2.74 6.10 -1.19
N PHE A 84 3.68 5.67 -2.02
CA PHE A 84 4.96 5.13 -1.55
C PHE A 84 5.84 6.14 -0.80
N PHE A 85 5.53 7.45 -0.84
CA PHE A 85 6.17 8.43 0.04
C PHE A 85 5.79 8.25 1.52
N PHE A 86 4.69 7.56 1.84
CA PHE A 86 4.32 7.21 3.22
C PHE A 86 5.07 5.98 3.75
N LEU A 87 5.80 5.27 2.89
CA LEU A 87 6.59 4.10 3.25
C LEU A 87 8.07 4.47 3.38
N ASN A 88 8.72 3.92 4.41
CA ASN A 88 10.18 3.97 4.49
C ASN A 88 10.81 3.05 3.42
N ASP A 89 12.11 3.22 3.17
CA ASP A 89 12.80 2.49 2.11
C ASP A 89 12.75 0.96 2.32
N ALA A 90 12.80 0.49 3.56
CA ALA A 90 12.74 -0.94 3.87
C ALA A 90 11.36 -1.56 3.57
N ASP A 91 10.28 -0.87 3.96
CA ASP A 91 8.90 -1.25 3.64
C ASP A 91 8.66 -1.23 2.12
N LEU A 92 9.19 -0.22 1.41
CA LEU A 92 9.04 -0.16 -0.04
C LEU A 92 9.81 -1.28 -0.75
N LEU A 93 11.02 -1.59 -0.27
CA LEU A 93 11.80 -2.70 -0.81
C LEU A 93 11.15 -4.06 -0.55
N SER A 94 10.53 -4.30 0.61
CA SER A 94 9.82 -5.56 0.84
C SER A 94 8.65 -5.76 -0.12
N ILE A 95 7.94 -4.69 -0.47
CA ILE A 95 6.87 -4.72 -1.48
C ILE A 95 7.42 -5.01 -2.89
N LEU A 96 8.55 -4.39 -3.25
CA LEU A 96 9.12 -4.49 -4.60
C LEU A 96 9.98 -5.76 -4.82
N ALA A 97 10.51 -6.35 -3.76
CA ALA A 97 11.42 -7.49 -3.85
C ALA A 97 10.72 -8.85 -3.96
N GLU A 98 9.46 -8.96 -3.56
CA GLU A 98 8.69 -10.22 -3.58
C GLU A 98 7.46 -10.13 -4.46
N THR A 99 7.65 -9.85 -5.76
CA THR A 99 6.54 -9.66 -6.70
C THR A 99 5.83 -10.97 -7.10
N LYS A 100 6.37 -12.12 -6.68
CA LYS A 100 5.78 -13.45 -6.91
C LYS A 100 4.55 -13.70 -6.03
N ASP A 101 4.48 -13.09 -4.84
CA ASP A 101 3.33 -13.19 -3.94
C ASP A 101 2.77 -11.78 -3.66
N PRO A 102 1.71 -11.35 -4.39
CA PRO A 102 1.14 -10.02 -4.22
C PRO A 102 0.45 -9.82 -2.87
N THR A 103 0.18 -10.89 -2.10
CA THR A 103 -0.44 -10.76 -0.78
C THR A 103 0.49 -10.16 0.27
N LEU A 104 1.80 -10.14 0.01
CA LEU A 104 2.80 -9.56 0.91
C LEU A 104 2.68 -8.03 1.03
N VAL A 105 1.90 -7.38 0.16
CA VAL A 105 1.58 -5.95 0.27
C VAL A 105 0.68 -5.63 1.48
N GLN A 106 -0.10 -6.60 1.96
CA GLN A 106 -1.19 -6.38 2.93
C GLN A 106 -0.75 -5.66 4.22
N PRO A 107 0.39 -6.00 4.85
CA PRO A 107 0.86 -5.30 6.06
C PRO A 107 1.22 -3.83 5.82
N HIS A 108 1.46 -3.45 4.56
CA HIS A 108 1.83 -2.11 4.16
C HIS A 108 0.65 -1.29 3.64
N MET A 109 -0.50 -1.92 3.37
CA MET A 109 -1.70 -1.25 2.84
C MET A 109 -2.18 -0.14 3.78
N ALA A 110 -2.30 -0.42 5.08
CA ALA A 110 -2.71 0.57 6.08
C ALA A 110 -1.75 1.76 6.22
N LYS A 111 -0.48 1.60 5.81
CA LYS A 111 0.51 2.70 5.79
C LYS A 111 0.38 3.55 4.52
N ALA A 112 0.05 2.92 3.38
CA ALA A 112 -0.06 3.59 2.08
C ALA A 112 -1.45 4.20 1.83
N PHE A 113 -2.49 3.62 2.43
CA PHE A 113 -3.88 4.02 2.28
C PHE A 113 -4.49 4.37 3.63
N GLU A 114 -4.99 5.59 3.74
CA GLU A 114 -5.90 5.96 4.82
C GLU A 114 -7.28 5.36 4.54
N GLY A 115 -7.79 4.54 5.46
CA GLY A 115 -9.11 3.90 5.35
C GLY A 115 -9.14 2.51 4.70
N ILE A 116 -8.02 2.00 4.16
CA ILE A 116 -7.90 0.62 3.70
C ILE A 116 -6.89 -0.11 4.58
N ALA A 117 -7.34 -1.09 5.35
CA ALA A 117 -6.46 -1.96 6.11
C ALA A 117 -5.90 -3.10 5.24
N SER A 118 -6.74 -3.66 4.38
CA SER A 118 -6.37 -4.75 3.48
C SER A 118 -7.29 -4.81 2.26
N VAL A 119 -6.88 -5.56 1.24
CA VAL A 119 -7.70 -5.86 0.06
C VAL A 119 -8.04 -7.33 -0.02
N ARG A 120 -9.16 -7.69 -0.63
CA ARG A 120 -9.55 -9.09 -0.78
C ARG A 120 -9.00 -9.66 -2.08
N PHE A 121 -8.07 -10.60 -1.93
CA PHE A 121 -7.59 -11.43 -3.03
C PHE A 121 -8.51 -12.65 -3.24
N ASN A 122 -8.57 -13.14 -4.47
CA ASN A 122 -9.11 -14.47 -4.77
C ASN A 122 -8.18 -15.59 -4.27
N GLU A 123 -8.62 -16.84 -4.37
CA GLU A 123 -7.87 -18.03 -3.89
C GLU A 123 -6.48 -18.17 -4.53
N THR A 124 -6.31 -17.68 -5.76
CA THR A 124 -5.04 -17.75 -6.51
C THR A 124 -4.17 -16.50 -6.33
N ALA A 125 -4.60 -15.52 -5.52
CA ALA A 125 -3.92 -14.23 -5.35
C ALA A 125 -3.67 -13.44 -6.66
N THR A 126 -4.51 -13.63 -7.68
CA THR A 126 -4.39 -12.95 -8.98
C THR A 126 -5.38 -11.81 -9.16
N ILE A 127 -6.50 -11.83 -8.43
CA ILE A 127 -7.57 -10.86 -8.60
C ILE A 127 -7.88 -10.23 -7.24
N ILE A 128 -7.98 -8.90 -7.24
CA ILE A 128 -8.50 -8.11 -6.13
C ILE A 128 -9.92 -7.66 -6.45
N ASN A 129 -10.86 -7.90 -5.54
CA ASN A 129 -12.28 -7.61 -5.77
C ASN A 129 -12.98 -6.82 -4.66
N ALA A 130 -12.30 -6.50 -3.56
CA ALA A 130 -12.86 -5.68 -2.49
C ALA A 130 -11.75 -5.01 -1.67
N MET A 131 -12.11 -3.96 -0.95
CA MET A 131 -11.30 -3.36 0.11
C MET A 131 -11.94 -3.57 1.48
N ILE A 132 -11.09 -3.62 2.50
CA ILE A 132 -11.47 -3.91 3.88
C ILE A 132 -10.88 -2.82 4.79
N SER A 133 -11.71 -2.17 5.59
CA SER A 133 -11.29 -1.15 6.56
C SER A 133 -10.67 -1.77 7.82
N ALA A 134 -10.09 -0.92 8.70
CA ALA A 134 -9.54 -1.38 9.97
C ALA A 134 -10.63 -1.88 10.94
N GLU A 135 -11.85 -1.39 10.77
CA GLU A 135 -13.05 -1.76 11.53
C GLU A 135 -13.72 -3.03 10.98
N GLY A 136 -13.22 -3.56 9.85
CA GLY A 136 -13.76 -4.75 9.20
C GLY A 136 -14.88 -4.48 8.20
N GLU A 137 -15.17 -3.22 7.88
CA GLU A 137 -16.11 -2.89 6.82
C GLU A 137 -15.56 -3.35 5.47
N VAL A 138 -16.41 -3.98 4.66
CA VAL A 138 -16.05 -4.46 3.34
C VAL A 138 -16.79 -3.64 2.30
N VAL A 139 -16.04 -3.14 1.32
CA VAL A 139 -16.61 -2.56 0.10
C VAL A 139 -16.12 -3.36 -1.10
N ASP A 140 -17.04 -4.03 -1.78
CA ASP A 140 -16.74 -4.73 -3.02
C ASP A 140 -16.43 -3.71 -4.13
N PHE A 141 -15.47 -4.06 -4.98
CA PHE A 141 -15.05 -3.22 -6.07
C PHE A 141 -16.01 -3.31 -7.26
N THR A 142 -16.27 -2.16 -7.90
CA THR A 142 -17.07 -2.08 -9.12
C THR A 142 -16.37 -2.73 -10.31
N ASN A 143 -15.04 -2.69 -10.33
CA ASN A 143 -14.20 -3.37 -11.32
C ASN A 143 -13.17 -4.23 -10.59
N ILE A 144 -12.86 -5.40 -11.13
CA ILE A 144 -11.78 -6.22 -10.60
C ILE A 144 -10.42 -5.63 -10.98
N VAL A 145 -9.43 -5.80 -10.11
CA VAL A 145 -8.02 -5.48 -10.42
C VAL A 145 -7.27 -6.79 -10.59
N ASP A 146 -6.69 -7.00 -11.77
CA ASP A 146 -5.90 -8.19 -12.11
C ASP A 146 -4.41 -7.90 -11.94
N VAL A 147 -3.80 -8.50 -10.92
CA VAL A 147 -2.38 -8.29 -10.59
C VAL A 147 -1.46 -9.10 -11.51
N ASP A 148 -1.99 -10.11 -12.21
CA ASP A 148 -1.24 -10.97 -13.15
C ASP A 148 -1.43 -10.56 -14.62
N SER A 149 -2.12 -9.44 -14.86
CA SER A 149 -2.26 -8.87 -16.20
C SER A 149 -0.88 -8.58 -16.82
N PRO A 150 -0.74 -8.59 -18.16
CA PRO A 150 0.54 -8.34 -18.82
C PRO A 150 1.22 -7.02 -18.41
N GLU A 151 0.43 -6.02 -18.03
CA GLU A 151 0.93 -4.71 -17.62
C GLU A 151 1.34 -4.69 -16.14
N ASN A 152 0.65 -5.47 -15.29
CA ASN A 152 0.77 -5.46 -13.84
C ASN A 152 1.72 -6.52 -13.28
N ARG A 153 1.92 -7.64 -13.98
CA ARG A 153 2.79 -8.72 -13.55
C ARG A 153 4.19 -8.20 -13.22
N GLY A 154 4.60 -8.36 -11.96
CA GLY A 154 5.91 -7.90 -11.46
C GLY A 154 6.03 -6.39 -11.22
N ASN A 155 4.94 -5.61 -11.37
CA ASN A 155 4.94 -4.16 -11.22
C ASN A 155 3.86 -3.74 -10.22
N VAL A 156 4.21 -3.82 -8.92
CA VAL A 156 3.27 -3.55 -7.82
C VAL A 156 2.68 -2.15 -7.85
N GLU A 157 3.48 -1.16 -8.26
CA GLU A 157 3.02 0.22 -8.37
C GLU A 157 1.85 0.41 -9.34
N LYS A 158 1.72 -0.43 -10.38
CA LYS A 158 0.70 -0.26 -11.41
C LYS A 158 -0.67 -0.73 -10.96
N TRP A 159 -0.75 -1.96 -10.44
CA TRP A 159 -2.03 -2.46 -9.96
C TRP A 159 -2.46 -1.73 -8.67
N LEU A 160 -1.53 -1.16 -7.88
CA LEU A 160 -1.90 -0.28 -6.76
C LEU A 160 -2.56 1.03 -7.22
N VAL A 161 -2.13 1.59 -8.37
CA VAL A 161 -2.82 2.73 -9.00
C VAL A 161 -4.23 2.32 -9.46
N GLU A 162 -4.39 1.10 -10.00
CA GLU A 162 -5.72 0.57 -10.36
C GLU A 162 -6.62 0.34 -9.14
N VAL A 163 -6.06 -0.13 -8.02
CA VAL A 163 -6.76 -0.24 -6.73
C VAL A 163 -7.23 1.13 -6.25
N GLU A 164 -6.37 2.16 -6.31
CA GLU A 164 -6.74 3.52 -5.91
C GLU A 164 -7.89 4.08 -6.77
N LYS A 165 -7.80 3.91 -8.09
CA LYS A 165 -8.86 4.34 -9.00
C LYS A 165 -10.17 3.61 -8.71
N THR A 166 -10.11 2.28 -8.61
CA THR A 166 -11.26 1.42 -8.37
C THR A 166 -11.88 1.68 -7.00
N MET A 167 -11.09 1.99 -5.98
CA MET A 167 -11.57 2.44 -4.66
C MET A 167 -12.48 3.66 -4.81
N ILE A 168 -12.04 4.69 -5.52
CA ILE A 168 -12.81 5.93 -5.72
C ILE A 168 -14.09 5.65 -6.51
N ASP A 169 -13.99 4.89 -7.59
CA ASP A 169 -15.15 4.53 -8.42
C ASP A 169 -16.19 3.74 -7.61
N SER A 170 -15.72 2.80 -6.77
CA SER A 170 -16.59 1.97 -5.94
C SER A 170 -17.28 2.75 -4.84
N LEU A 171 -16.56 3.63 -4.13
CA LEU A 171 -17.17 4.51 -3.14
C LEU A 171 -18.18 5.47 -3.78
N THR A 172 -17.87 6.01 -4.96
CA THR A 172 -18.78 6.90 -5.69
C THR A 172 -20.08 6.18 -6.05
N ASP A 173 -20.00 4.93 -6.51
CA ASP A 173 -21.17 4.10 -6.78
C ASP A 173 -21.98 3.81 -5.50
N VAL A 174 -21.31 3.37 -4.43
CA VAL A 174 -21.97 3.03 -3.15
C VAL A 174 -22.67 4.26 -2.55
N VAL A 175 -22.03 5.44 -2.59
CA VAL A 175 -22.63 6.71 -2.14
C VAL A 175 -23.83 7.08 -3.01
N SER A 176 -23.73 6.93 -4.34
CA SER A 176 -24.83 7.21 -5.28
C SER A 176 -26.04 6.30 -5.03
N ARG A 177 -25.80 5.00 -4.78
CA ARG A 177 -26.85 4.03 -4.41
C ARG A 177 -27.48 4.37 -3.06
N SER A 178 -26.66 4.60 -2.04
CA SER A 178 -27.12 5.00 -0.71
C SER A 178 -28.00 6.24 -0.76
N ASN A 179 -27.59 7.27 -1.51
CA ASN A 179 -28.35 8.51 -1.64
C ASN A 179 -29.71 8.33 -2.32
N LYS A 180 -29.83 7.41 -3.28
CA LYS A 180 -31.13 7.06 -3.89
C LYS A 180 -32.00 6.24 -2.94
N ASP A 181 -31.41 5.27 -2.26
CA ASP A 181 -32.11 4.37 -1.36
C ASP A 181 -32.66 5.08 -0.12
N TYR A 182 -31.97 6.10 0.39
CA TYR A 182 -32.42 6.89 1.53
C TYR A 182 -33.86 7.42 1.35
N ALA A 183 -34.23 7.83 0.15
CA ALA A 183 -35.58 8.35 -0.14
C ALA A 183 -36.65 7.25 -0.24
N CYS A 184 -36.25 6.01 -0.45
CA CYS A 184 -37.13 4.89 -0.79
C CYS A 184 -37.26 3.85 0.33
N LYS A 185 -36.35 3.84 1.30
CA LYS A 185 -36.28 2.83 2.38
C LYS A 185 -36.50 3.45 3.76
N PRO A 186 -37.03 2.69 4.73
CA PRO A 186 -37.00 3.09 6.14
C PRO A 186 -35.56 3.34 6.61
N ARG A 187 -35.34 4.43 7.36
CA ARG A 187 -34.01 4.85 7.82
C ARG A 187 -33.25 3.75 8.58
N THR A 188 -33.95 3.01 9.45
CA THR A 188 -33.38 1.93 10.27
C THR A 188 -32.92 0.71 9.45
N SER A 189 -33.55 0.44 8.31
CA SER A 189 -33.10 -0.61 7.38
C SER A 189 -32.02 -0.10 6.45
N TRP A 190 -32.13 1.15 5.99
CA TRP A 190 -31.14 1.75 5.11
C TRP A 190 -29.77 1.92 5.80
N CYS A 191 -29.72 2.33 7.07
CA CYS A 191 -28.46 2.58 7.76
C CYS A 191 -27.62 1.33 8.03
N ILE A 192 -28.19 0.13 7.90
CA ILE A 192 -27.47 -1.15 8.03
C ILE A 192 -27.09 -1.78 6.68
N ASP A 193 -27.64 -1.27 5.57
CA ASP A 193 -27.35 -1.76 4.22
C ASP A 193 -26.02 -1.21 3.65
N TYR A 194 -25.48 -0.13 4.23
CA TYR A 194 -24.38 0.65 3.67
C TYR A 194 -23.25 0.85 4.69
N PRO A 195 -21.99 1.05 4.22
CA PRO A 195 -20.87 1.37 5.10
C PRO A 195 -21.13 2.62 5.92
N GLY A 196 -20.64 2.66 7.17
CA GLY A 196 -20.93 3.70 8.15
C GLY A 196 -20.56 5.11 7.66
N GLN A 197 -19.41 5.28 7.02
CA GLN A 197 -19.05 6.59 6.43
C GLN A 197 -19.99 7.03 5.30
N VAL A 198 -20.49 6.08 4.50
CA VAL A 198 -21.45 6.37 3.43
C VAL A 198 -22.81 6.77 4.01
N VAL A 199 -23.24 6.10 5.06
CA VAL A 199 -24.46 6.44 5.82
C VAL A 199 -24.34 7.87 6.34
N LEU A 200 -23.25 8.20 7.04
CA LEU A 200 -23.02 9.55 7.58
C LEU A 200 -22.99 10.64 6.49
N ALA A 201 -22.31 10.37 5.37
CA ALA A 201 -22.24 11.32 4.26
C ALA A 201 -23.62 11.56 3.63
N THR A 202 -24.38 10.49 3.41
CA THR A 202 -25.76 10.58 2.88
C THR A 202 -26.68 11.31 3.85
N ASP A 203 -26.57 11.02 5.14
CA ASP A 203 -27.29 11.72 6.20
C ASP A 203 -27.00 13.22 6.20
N CYS A 204 -25.74 13.63 6.06
CA CYS A 204 -25.39 15.05 5.98
C CYS A 204 -26.02 15.73 4.76
N ILE A 205 -26.11 15.05 3.61
CA ILE A 205 -26.76 15.57 2.40
C ILE A 205 -28.25 15.82 2.67
N TYR A 206 -28.96 14.80 3.18
CA TYR A 206 -30.40 14.90 3.42
C TYR A 206 -30.73 15.84 4.59
N TRP A 207 -29.96 15.79 5.67
CA TRP A 207 -30.13 16.70 6.80
C TRP A 207 -29.98 18.16 6.35
N THR A 208 -28.94 18.47 5.57
CA THR A 208 -28.71 19.84 5.06
C THR A 208 -29.86 20.30 4.16
N LYS A 209 -30.37 19.42 3.30
CA LYS A 209 -31.52 19.71 2.45
C LYS A 209 -32.78 19.96 3.28
N GLU A 210 -33.13 19.03 4.15
CA GLU A 210 -34.36 19.05 4.93
C GLU A 210 -34.38 20.20 5.96
N VAL A 211 -33.25 20.51 6.60
CA VAL A 211 -33.16 21.66 7.52
C VAL A 211 -33.32 22.99 6.76
N THR A 212 -32.76 23.09 5.55
CA THR A 212 -32.91 24.28 4.69
C THR A 212 -34.37 24.47 4.27
N GLU A 213 -35.05 23.40 3.89
CA GLU A 213 -36.49 23.41 3.58
C GLU A 213 -37.33 23.80 4.81
N ALA A 214 -37.02 23.25 5.99
CA ALA A 214 -37.71 23.58 7.23
C ALA A 214 -37.51 25.04 7.66
N LEU A 215 -36.30 25.59 7.49
CA LEU A 215 -36.00 27.00 7.74
C LEU A 215 -36.82 27.92 6.83
N ASN A 216 -36.83 27.64 5.53
CA ASN A 216 -37.58 28.42 4.54
C ASN A 216 -39.10 28.33 4.78
N ALA A 217 -39.61 27.17 5.18
CA ALA A 217 -41.02 26.95 5.50
C ALA A 217 -41.42 27.42 6.91
N LYS A 218 -40.46 27.85 7.75
CA LYS A 218 -40.64 28.17 9.18
C LYS A 218 -41.23 27.01 10.00
N ARG A 219 -40.83 25.76 9.71
CA ARG A 219 -41.29 24.52 10.38
C ARG A 219 -40.18 23.76 11.10
N VAL A 220 -39.19 24.48 11.64
CA VAL A 220 -38.03 23.87 12.32
C VAL A 220 -38.44 22.98 13.50
N ALA A 221 -39.46 23.37 14.28
CA ALA A 221 -39.94 22.59 15.41
C ALA A 221 -40.54 21.23 15.01
N ASP A 222 -41.17 21.15 13.82
CA ASP A 222 -41.68 19.87 13.31
C ASP A 222 -40.52 18.99 12.83
N TYR A 223 -39.49 19.60 12.24
CA TYR A 223 -38.29 18.89 11.84
C TYR A 223 -37.51 18.33 13.03
N GLU A 224 -37.39 19.09 14.12
CA GLU A 224 -36.79 18.64 15.38
C GLU A 224 -37.48 17.38 15.92
N LYS A 225 -38.82 17.33 15.90
CA LYS A 225 -39.58 16.14 16.32
C LYS A 225 -39.25 14.93 15.45
N LYS A 226 -39.15 15.11 14.13
CA LYS A 226 -38.74 14.04 13.19
C LYS A 226 -37.34 13.52 13.53
N LEU A 227 -36.37 14.41 13.75
CA LEU A 227 -34.99 14.02 14.10
C LEU A 227 -34.92 13.26 15.42
N ASN A 228 -35.65 13.72 16.45
CA ASN A 228 -35.73 13.02 17.73
C ASN A 228 -36.33 11.62 17.58
N GLN A 229 -37.37 11.46 16.76
CA GLN A 229 -37.93 10.13 16.49
C GLN A 229 -36.92 9.23 15.77
N GLN A 230 -36.25 9.74 14.72
CA GLN A 230 -35.23 9.00 13.98
C GLN A 230 -34.06 8.56 14.86
N LEU A 231 -33.68 9.38 15.85
CA LEU A 231 -32.67 9.02 16.84
C LEU A 231 -33.15 7.87 17.73
N LEU A 232 -34.38 7.96 18.25
CA LEU A 232 -34.96 6.92 19.10
C LEU A 232 -35.08 5.58 18.36
N ASP A 233 -35.41 5.60 17.07
CA ASP A 233 -35.55 4.41 16.24
C ASP A 233 -34.23 3.67 16.00
N ILE A 234 -33.08 4.35 16.14
CA ILE A 234 -31.73 3.75 15.95
C ILE A 234 -31.14 3.21 17.26
N VAL A 235 -31.56 3.77 18.41
CA VAL A 235 -30.98 3.45 19.72
C VAL A 235 -31.65 2.23 20.40
N GLN A 236 -32.82 1.79 19.91
CA GLN A 236 -33.53 0.60 20.41
C GLN A 236 -33.08 -0.68 19.73
#